data_AF-A0A839RJT5-F1
#
_entry.id   AF-A0A839RJT5-F1
#
_cell.length_a   1.000
_cell.length_b   1.000
_cell.length_c   1.000
_cell.angle_alpha   90.00
_cell.angle_beta   90.00
_cell.angle_gamma   90.00
#
_symmetry.space_group_name_H-M   'P 1'
#
loop_
_entity.id
_entity.type
_entity.pdbx_description
1 polymer ?
#
loop_
_entity_poly.entity_id
_entity_poly.type
_entity_poly.pdbx_seq_one_letter_code
_entity_poly.pdbx_strand_id
1 'polypeptide(L)'
;MSATSLRHFHEVQRFPLWIISIPLLTVAGLGALIVAFVAGGEFAGALFCGVLLAAVFLPLAVLHLRMRLVTSVDSTGLHLRIHPVRFSLLPRRMTFKDVSLDEISRWEVSVYNSLKSREFWGWHVWGLSAAKGGRYLYVMRPGLVRAQGVRVELTRGETLFIGSANPTKLAAAIARAIKKRGPA
;
A
#
# COMPACT_ATOMS: atom_id res chain seq x y z
N MET A 1 -27.49 -4.70 14.17
CA MET A 1 -28.01 -4.09 12.93
C MET A 1 -26.98 -4.27 11.83
N SER A 2 -27.34 -5.06 10.82
CA SER A 2 -26.42 -5.67 9.86
C SER A 2 -25.99 -4.68 8.78
N ALA A 3 -24.73 -4.24 8.81
CA ALA A 3 -24.12 -3.31 7.85
C ALA A 3 -23.83 -3.96 6.48
N THR A 4 -24.81 -4.67 5.92
CA THR A 4 -24.70 -5.39 4.64
C THR A 4 -25.53 -4.72 3.53
N SER A 5 -25.98 -3.48 3.72
CA SER A 5 -26.64 -2.72 2.65
C SER A 5 -25.61 -1.90 1.86
N LEU A 6 -25.30 -2.36 0.64
CA LEU A 6 -24.71 -1.61 -0.49
C LEU A 6 -23.18 -1.46 -0.59
N ARG A 7 -22.37 -2.45 -0.19
CA ARG A 7 -20.97 -2.53 -0.64
C ARG A 7 -20.89 -3.15 -2.04
N HIS A 8 -20.53 -2.35 -3.04
CA HIS A 8 -20.35 -2.79 -4.43
C HIS A 8 -19.01 -3.48 -4.66
N PHE A 9 -18.01 -3.17 -3.82
CA PHE A 9 -16.68 -3.78 -3.88
C PHE A 9 -15.99 -3.75 -2.52
N HIS A 10 -15.24 -4.81 -2.22
CA HIS A 10 -14.38 -4.90 -1.06
C HIS A 10 -13.16 -5.77 -1.40
N GLU A 11 -11.96 -5.22 -1.23
CA GLU A 11 -10.70 -5.92 -1.45
C GLU A 11 -9.76 -5.64 -0.28
N VAL A 12 -9.13 -6.71 0.21
CA VAL A 12 -8.06 -6.62 1.21
C VAL A 12 -6.77 -7.10 0.57
N GLN A 13 -5.83 -6.18 0.42
CA GLN A 13 -4.50 -6.46 -0.10
C GLN A 13 -3.49 -6.55 1.03
N ARG A 14 -2.55 -7.48 0.89
CA ARG A 14 -1.39 -7.64 1.75
C ARG A 14 -0.15 -7.69 0.87
N PHE A 15 1.00 -7.45 1.47
CA PHE A 15 2.27 -7.65 0.78
C PHE A 15 2.42 -9.12 0.34
N PRO A 16 2.87 -9.36 -0.90
CA PRO A 16 3.13 -10.70 -1.38
C PRO A 16 4.30 -11.33 -0.61
N LEU A 17 4.25 -12.66 -0.43
CA LEU A 17 5.22 -13.42 0.36
C LEU A 17 6.67 -13.27 -0.16
N TRP A 18 6.86 -13.04 -1.45
CA TRP A 18 8.20 -12.83 -2.01
C TRP A 18 8.83 -11.52 -1.52
N ILE A 19 8.06 -10.51 -1.11
CA ILE A 19 8.63 -9.30 -0.50
C ILE A 19 9.08 -9.62 0.94
N ILE A 20 8.45 -10.58 1.61
CA ILE A 20 8.85 -11.03 2.96
C ILE A 20 10.18 -11.77 2.92
N SER A 21 10.59 -12.35 1.78
CA SER A 21 11.90 -13.00 1.69
C SER A 21 13.06 -12.00 1.81
N ILE A 22 12.87 -10.73 1.43
CA ILE A 22 13.90 -9.69 1.53
C ILE A 22 14.36 -9.50 2.99
N PRO A 23 13.48 -9.10 3.95
CA PRO A 23 13.90 -8.96 5.34
C PRO A 23 14.30 -10.30 5.95
N LEU A 24 13.72 -11.43 5.52
CA LEU A 24 14.11 -12.74 6.03
C LEU A 24 15.56 -13.08 5.67
N LEU A 25 15.98 -12.83 4.42
CA LEU A 25 17.35 -13.02 3.97
C LEU A 25 18.30 -12.08 4.72
N THR A 26 17.89 -10.83 4.97
CA THR A 26 18.72 -9.90 5.76
C THR A 26 18.87 -10.36 7.22
N VAL A 27 17.80 -10.86 7.84
CA VAL A 27 17.84 -11.43 9.19
C VAL A 27 18.76 -12.65 9.25
N ALA A 28 18.66 -13.56 8.27
CA ALA A 28 19.53 -14.73 8.18
C ALA A 28 21.01 -14.33 8.00
N GLY A 29 21.30 -13.37 7.12
CA GLY A 29 22.66 -12.86 6.88
C GLY A 29 23.27 -12.20 8.13
N LEU A 30 22.51 -11.34 8.81
CA LEU A 30 22.94 -10.75 10.07
C LEU A 30 23.13 -11.80 11.17
N GLY A 31 22.25 -12.80 11.24
CA GLY A 31 22.39 -13.93 12.16
C GLY A 31 23.69 -14.70 11.94
N ALA A 32 24.04 -14.98 10.68
CA ALA A 32 25.30 -15.61 10.33
C ALA A 32 26.52 -14.75 10.72
N LEU A 33 26.46 -13.43 10.51
CA LEU A 33 27.51 -12.50 10.94
C LEU A 33 27.67 -12.47 12.46
N ILE A 34 26.57 -12.49 13.23
CA ILE A 34 26.62 -12.58 14.68
C ILE A 34 27.36 -13.85 15.12
N VAL A 35 27.02 -15.01 14.54
CA VAL A 35 27.70 -16.28 14.83
C VAL A 35 29.18 -16.20 14.48
N ALA A 36 29.54 -15.62 13.33
CA ALA A 36 30.92 -15.45 12.91
C ALA A 36 31.73 -14.55 13.86
N PHE A 37 31.18 -13.40 14.27
CA PHE A 37 31.83 -12.50 15.23
C PHE A 37 32.00 -13.14 16.61
N VAL A 38 30.99 -13.87 17.09
CA VAL A 38 31.09 -14.62 18.36
C VAL A 38 32.17 -15.70 18.26
N ALA A 39 32.22 -16.45 17.17
CA ALA A 39 33.25 -17.47 16.94
C ALA A 39 34.67 -16.87 16.84
N GLY A 40 34.79 -15.65 16.32
CA GLY A 40 36.04 -14.89 16.26
C GLY A 40 36.42 -14.13 17.54
N GLY A 41 35.60 -14.20 18.60
CA GLY A 41 35.83 -13.48 19.86
C GLY A 41 35.50 -11.97 19.82
N GLU A 42 34.93 -11.48 18.72
CA GLU A 42 34.58 -10.07 18.52
C GLU A 42 33.16 -9.75 19.02
N PHE A 43 33.00 -9.77 20.35
CA PHE A 43 31.70 -9.54 20.98
C PHE A 43 31.06 -8.19 20.64
N ALA A 44 31.87 -7.14 20.46
CA ALA A 44 31.36 -5.82 20.08
C ALA A 44 30.69 -5.84 18.68
N GLY A 45 31.30 -6.53 17.70
CA GLY A 45 30.73 -6.69 16.37
C GLY A 45 29.43 -7.51 16.38
N ALA A 46 29.42 -8.60 17.14
CA ALA A 46 28.22 -9.40 17.36
C ALA A 46 27.07 -8.58 17.99
N LEU A 47 27.38 -7.77 19.00
CA LEU A 47 26.40 -6.95 19.70
C LEU A 47 25.85 -5.84 18.80
N PHE A 48 26.71 -5.19 18.01
CA PHE A 48 26.28 -4.21 17.01
C PHE A 48 25.32 -4.82 15.98
N CYS A 49 25.65 -5.97 15.40
CA CYS A 49 24.78 -6.68 14.47
C CYS A 49 23.45 -7.11 15.12
N GLY A 50 23.49 -7.58 16.37
CA GLY A 50 22.30 -7.94 17.14
C GLY A 50 21.38 -6.75 17.40
N VAL A 51 21.94 -5.61 17.80
CA VAL A 51 21.19 -4.35 18.00
C VAL A 51 20.59 -3.87 16.68
N LEU A 52 21.35 -3.89 15.59
CA LEU A 52 20.85 -3.49 14.26
C LEU A 52 19.67 -4.38 13.82
N LEU A 53 19.79 -5.69 14.02
CA LEU A 53 18.73 -6.67 13.74
C LEU A 53 17.45 -6.33 14.53
N ALA A 54 17.59 -6.13 15.85
CA ALA A 54 16.47 -5.90 16.74
C ALA A 54 15.83 -4.50 16.58
N ALA A 55 16.64 -3.47 16.38
CA ALA A 55 16.17 -2.09 16.31
C ALA A 55 15.60 -1.70 14.95
N VAL A 56 16.09 -2.30 13.86
CA VAL A 56 15.71 -1.90 12.49
C VAL A 56 14.88 -2.98 11.78
N PHE A 57 15.40 -4.21 11.72
CA PHE A 57 14.80 -5.27 10.89
C PHE A 57 13.57 -5.90 11.52
N LEU A 58 13.54 -6.05 12.84
CA LEU A 58 12.37 -6.61 13.53
C LEU A 58 11.13 -5.70 13.40
N PRO A 59 11.19 -4.38 13.67
CA PRO A 59 10.05 -3.50 13.41
C PRO A 59 9.60 -3.50 11.95
N LEU A 60 10.55 -3.54 11.01
CA LEU A 60 10.27 -3.58 9.59
C LEU A 60 9.51 -4.86 9.19
N ALA A 61 9.98 -6.02 9.65
CA ALA A 61 9.33 -7.31 9.43
C ALA A 61 7.92 -7.36 10.03
N VAL A 62 7.75 -6.89 11.27
CA VAL A 62 6.44 -6.80 11.92
C VAL A 62 5.50 -5.89 11.14
N LEU A 63 6.00 -4.75 10.65
CA LEU A 63 5.23 -3.82 9.85
C LEU A 63 4.71 -4.50 8.58
N HIS A 64 5.52 -5.26 7.84
CA HIS A 64 5.06 -5.92 6.61
C HIS A 64 4.00 -6.99 6.85
N LEU A 65 4.16 -7.78 7.91
CA LEU A 65 3.24 -8.87 8.22
C LEU A 65 1.87 -8.35 8.65
N ARG A 66 1.83 -7.17 9.26
CA ARG A 66 0.59 -6.56 9.78
C ARG A 66 -0.09 -5.62 8.78
N MET A 67 0.69 -4.99 7.90
CA MET A 67 0.22 -4.00 6.94
C MET A 67 -0.73 -4.60 5.89
N ARG A 68 -1.92 -4.01 5.78
CA ARG A 68 -2.95 -4.36 4.78
C ARG A 68 -3.68 -3.12 4.28
N LEU A 69 -4.04 -3.12 3.00
CA LEU A 69 -4.80 -2.06 2.33
C LEU A 69 -6.19 -2.61 2.09
N VAL A 70 -7.18 -1.91 2.62
CA VAL A 70 -8.58 -2.23 2.46
C VAL A 70 -9.15 -1.19 1.52
N THR A 71 -9.58 -1.65 0.35
CA THR A 71 -10.27 -0.85 -0.65
C THR A 71 -11.73 -1.25 -0.63
N SER A 72 -12.63 -0.31 -0.41
CA SER A 72 -14.08 -0.54 -0.51
C SER A 72 -14.76 0.55 -1.31
N VAL A 73 -15.77 0.14 -2.09
CA VAL A 73 -16.65 1.06 -2.81
C VAL A 73 -18.07 0.79 -2.36
N ASP A 74 -18.75 1.82 -1.88
CA ASP A 74 -20.15 1.77 -1.47
C ASP A 74 -20.96 2.89 -2.14
N SER A 75 -22.16 3.17 -1.65
CA SER A 75 -23.01 4.24 -2.18
C SER A 75 -22.55 5.64 -1.80
N THR A 76 -21.68 5.77 -0.79
CA THR A 76 -21.15 7.07 -0.34
C THR A 76 -19.87 7.44 -1.07
N GLY A 77 -19.01 6.46 -1.35
CA GLY A 77 -17.73 6.76 -1.96
C GLY A 77 -16.80 5.58 -2.14
N LEU A 78 -15.57 5.95 -2.49
CA LEU A 78 -14.41 5.09 -2.50
C LEU A 78 -13.63 5.31 -1.20
N HIS A 79 -13.46 4.24 -0.43
CA HIS A 79 -12.81 4.24 0.86
C HIS A 79 -11.52 3.42 0.80
N LEU A 80 -10.40 4.06 1.13
CA LEU A 80 -9.07 3.47 1.18
C LEU A 80 -8.55 3.53 2.62
N ARG A 81 -8.28 2.37 3.22
CA ARG A 81 -7.79 2.27 4.59
C ARG A 81 -6.57 1.38 4.70
N ILE A 82 -5.51 1.90 5.32
CA ILE A 82 -4.31 1.13 5.65
C ILE A 82 -4.41 0.71 7.12
N HIS A 83 -4.31 -0.60 7.36
CA HIS A 83 -4.25 -1.16 8.70
C HIS A 83 -2.88 -1.81 8.95
N PRO A 84 -2.36 -1.80 10.19
CA PRO A 84 -2.95 -1.20 11.38
C PRO A 84 -2.71 0.31 11.46
N VAL A 85 -3.77 1.06 11.73
CA VAL A 85 -3.79 2.53 11.74
C VAL A 85 -2.80 3.13 12.75
N ARG A 86 -2.67 2.50 13.93
CA ARG A 86 -1.86 2.99 15.05
C ARG A 86 -0.34 2.83 14.84
N PHE A 87 0.08 1.93 13.95
CA PHE A 87 1.48 1.63 13.67
C PHE A 87 1.90 2.05 12.26
N SER A 88 1.03 2.75 11.54
CA SER A 88 1.35 3.30 10.23
C SER A 88 2.26 4.50 10.40
N LEU A 89 3.52 4.38 9.97
CA LEU A 89 4.46 5.50 9.85
C LEU A 89 4.07 6.49 8.73
N LEU A 90 2.97 6.22 8.02
CA LEU A 90 2.47 7.06 6.95
C LEU A 90 1.67 8.24 7.49
N PRO A 91 1.67 9.38 6.78
CA PRO A 91 0.79 10.51 7.09
C PRO A 91 -0.67 10.05 7.24
N ARG A 92 -1.41 10.61 8.22
CA ARG A 92 -2.83 10.27 8.45
C ARG A 92 -3.68 10.33 7.18
N ARG A 93 -3.42 11.32 6.31
CA ARG A 93 -4.08 11.51 5.01
C ARG A 93 -3.89 10.37 4.00
N MET A 94 -2.86 9.54 4.20
CA MET A 94 -2.64 8.32 3.41
C MET A 94 -3.20 7.08 4.11
N THR A 95 -3.20 7.06 5.44
CA THR A 95 -3.73 5.93 6.21
C THR A 95 -5.25 5.81 6.05
N PHE A 96 -5.95 6.94 5.92
CA PHE A 96 -7.37 7.01 5.60
C PHE A 96 -7.61 8.02 4.50
N LYS A 97 -8.18 7.55 3.39
CA LYS A 97 -8.63 8.42 2.30
C LYS A 97 -10.02 7.96 1.89
N ASP A 98 -10.98 8.83 2.18
CA ASP A 98 -12.36 8.69 1.74
C ASP A 98 -12.56 9.70 0.59
N VAL A 99 -13.06 9.22 -0.55
CA VAL A 99 -13.29 9.99 -1.75
C VAL A 99 -14.76 9.88 -2.08
N SER A 100 -15.44 11.02 -2.09
CA SER A 100 -16.86 11.05 -2.41
C SER A 100 -17.08 10.85 -3.91
N LEU A 101 -18.21 10.27 -4.29
CA LEU A 101 -18.49 9.96 -5.71
C LEU A 101 -18.58 11.22 -6.60
N ASP A 102 -18.96 12.37 -6.05
CA ASP A 102 -18.99 13.69 -6.72
C ASP A 102 -17.59 14.28 -6.95
N GLU A 103 -16.60 13.83 -6.18
CA GLU A 103 -15.23 14.27 -6.38
C GLU A 103 -14.55 13.53 -7.53
N ILE A 104 -15.12 12.41 -8.02
CA ILE A 104 -14.52 11.61 -9.08
C ILE A 104 -14.87 12.22 -10.45
N SER A 105 -13.88 12.77 -11.15
CA SER A 105 -14.06 13.30 -12.51
C SER A 105 -13.84 12.24 -13.58
N ARG A 106 -12.84 11.38 -13.40
CA ARG A 106 -12.48 10.32 -14.35
C ARG A 106 -11.93 9.10 -13.62
N TRP A 107 -12.23 7.92 -14.15
CA TRP A 107 -11.61 6.67 -13.70
C TRP A 107 -11.26 5.79 -14.89
N GLU A 108 -10.10 5.15 -14.84
CA GLU A 108 -9.66 4.23 -15.89
C GLU A 108 -8.84 3.08 -15.33
N VAL A 109 -8.98 1.90 -15.92
CA VAL A 109 -8.07 0.78 -15.65
C VAL A 109 -6.74 1.12 -16.28
N SER A 110 -5.68 1.14 -15.47
CA SER A 110 -4.36 1.55 -15.92
C SER A 110 -3.28 0.67 -15.32
N VAL A 111 -2.14 0.62 -16.01
CA VAL A 111 -0.95 -0.11 -15.59
C VAL A 111 0.12 0.90 -15.22
N TYR A 112 0.49 0.94 -13.95
CA TYR A 112 1.59 1.74 -13.46
C TYR A 112 2.91 0.97 -13.63
N ASN A 113 3.92 1.64 -14.16
CA ASN A 113 5.27 1.10 -14.29
C ASN A 113 6.22 1.90 -13.38
N SER A 114 6.78 1.25 -12.36
CA SER A 114 7.62 1.90 -11.35
C SER A 114 8.95 2.41 -11.90
N LEU A 115 9.50 1.76 -12.93
CA LEU A 115 10.78 2.14 -13.55
C LEU A 115 10.64 3.29 -14.55
N LYS A 116 9.51 3.35 -15.27
CA LYS A 116 9.30 4.34 -16.34
C LYS A 116 8.49 5.56 -15.90
N SER A 117 7.53 5.39 -14.99
CA SER A 117 6.63 6.48 -14.61
C SER A 117 7.17 7.24 -13.40
N ARG A 118 7.55 8.50 -13.64
CA ARG A 118 7.87 9.51 -12.60
C ARG A 118 6.63 10.18 -12.01
N GLU A 119 5.42 9.79 -12.42
CA GLU A 119 4.19 10.49 -12.04
C GLU A 119 3.92 10.46 -10.53
N PHE A 120 4.36 9.39 -9.87
CA PHE A 120 4.24 9.17 -8.43
C PHE A 120 5.59 9.22 -7.71
N TRP A 121 6.64 9.77 -8.33
CA TRP A 121 7.96 9.92 -7.70
C TRP A 121 7.87 10.79 -6.44
N GLY A 122 8.37 10.24 -5.33
CA GLY A 122 8.23 10.79 -3.99
C GLY A 122 8.73 9.81 -2.95
N TRP A 123 8.43 10.05 -1.67
CA TRP A 123 8.77 9.09 -0.62
C TRP A 123 7.95 7.82 -0.82
N HIS A 124 8.60 6.76 -1.28
CA HIS A 124 8.00 5.46 -1.51
C HIS A 124 8.19 4.60 -0.28
N VAL A 125 7.11 4.39 0.45
CA VAL A 125 7.07 3.38 1.49
C VAL A 125 6.27 2.23 0.91
N TRP A 126 6.97 1.25 0.35
CA TRP A 126 6.38 -0.06 0.11
C TRP A 126 5.20 -0.04 -0.87
N GLY A 127 5.36 0.64 -2.01
CA GLY A 127 4.30 0.80 -3.02
C GLY A 127 3.21 1.79 -2.64
N LEU A 128 3.40 2.51 -1.53
CA LEU A 128 2.58 3.64 -1.12
C LEU A 128 3.39 4.93 -1.31
N SER A 129 2.79 5.93 -1.95
CA SER A 129 3.45 7.21 -2.24
C SER A 129 2.48 8.37 -2.11
N ALA A 130 2.97 9.50 -1.60
CA ALA A 130 2.38 10.81 -1.82
C ALA A 130 3.38 11.65 -2.61
N ALA A 131 3.08 11.86 -3.89
CA ALA A 131 3.83 12.74 -4.77
C ALA A 131 3.30 14.18 -4.71
N LYS A 132 4.12 15.13 -5.16
CA LYS A 132 3.72 16.54 -5.27
C LYS A 132 2.50 16.70 -6.18
N GLY A 133 1.67 17.70 -5.88
CA GLY A 133 0.47 18.01 -6.68
C GLY A 133 -0.72 17.08 -6.43
N GLY A 134 -0.85 16.53 -5.21
CA GLY A 134 -2.03 15.74 -4.83
C GLY A 134 -2.10 14.36 -5.49
N ARG A 135 -0.96 13.78 -5.85
CA ARG A 135 -0.88 12.46 -6.48
C ARG A 135 -0.58 11.39 -5.45
N TYR A 136 -1.43 10.38 -5.33
CA TYR A 136 -1.27 9.31 -4.35
C TYR A 136 -1.23 7.94 -5.03
N LEU A 137 -0.31 7.10 -4.56
CA LEU A 137 -0.14 5.71 -4.99
C LEU A 137 -0.54 4.79 -3.84
N TYR A 138 -1.45 3.87 -4.12
CA TYR A 138 -1.95 2.86 -3.19
C TYR A 138 -1.75 1.46 -3.79
N VAL A 139 -0.53 0.92 -3.71
CA VAL A 139 -0.21 -0.42 -4.26
C VAL A 139 0.47 -1.26 -3.18
N MET A 140 -0.23 -2.28 -2.66
CA MET A 140 0.38 -3.24 -1.73
C MET A 140 0.80 -4.56 -2.37
N ARG A 141 0.38 -4.79 -3.62
CA ARG A 141 0.75 -5.99 -4.38
C ARG A 141 1.45 -5.60 -5.69
N PRO A 142 2.63 -4.99 -5.62
CA PRO A 142 3.38 -4.67 -6.83
C PRO A 142 3.86 -5.97 -7.49
N GLY A 143 3.85 -6.01 -8.83
CA GLY A 143 4.75 -6.90 -9.56
C GLY A 143 6.19 -6.36 -9.50
N LEU A 144 7.15 -7.09 -10.05
CA LEU A 144 8.57 -6.65 -10.06
C LEU A 144 8.76 -5.25 -10.66
N VAL A 145 8.02 -4.92 -11.72
CA VAL A 145 8.18 -3.66 -12.48
C VAL A 145 6.85 -2.96 -12.75
N ARG A 146 5.74 -3.71 -12.71
CA ARG A 146 4.42 -3.22 -13.09
C ARG A 146 3.39 -3.52 -12.00
N ALA A 147 2.52 -2.56 -11.75
CA ALA A 147 1.35 -2.69 -10.92
C ALA A 147 0.10 -2.40 -11.76
N GLN A 148 -0.93 -3.23 -11.62
CA GLN A 148 -2.21 -3.00 -12.27
C GLN A 148 -3.20 -2.44 -11.25
N GLY A 149 -4.06 -1.53 -11.71
CA GLY A 149 -4.96 -0.81 -10.82
C GLY A 149 -5.95 0.06 -11.56
N VAL A 150 -6.61 0.91 -10.80
CA VAL A 150 -7.50 1.94 -11.31
C VAL A 150 -6.90 3.29 -10.99
N ARG A 151 -6.71 4.11 -12.02
CA ARG A 151 -6.41 5.54 -11.87
C ARG A 151 -7.74 6.27 -11.70
N VAL A 152 -7.83 7.10 -10.67
CA VAL A 152 -8.98 7.94 -10.36
C VAL A 152 -8.48 9.39 -10.30
N GLU A 153 -9.02 10.23 -11.16
CA GLU A 153 -8.79 11.67 -11.14
C GLU A 153 -9.94 12.34 -10.40
N LEU A 154 -9.59 13.26 -9.51
CA LEU A 154 -10.55 14.03 -8.75
C LEU A 154 -10.78 15.40 -9.38
N THR A 155 -11.95 15.97 -9.17
CA THR A 155 -12.33 17.33 -9.62
C THR A 155 -11.40 18.41 -9.07
N ARG A 156 -10.77 18.18 -7.92
CA ARG A 156 -9.79 19.08 -7.29
C ARG A 156 -8.37 18.95 -7.87
N GLY A 157 -8.17 18.16 -8.93
CA GLY A 157 -6.88 17.93 -9.57
C GLY A 157 -5.99 16.89 -8.89
N GLU A 158 -6.47 16.24 -7.82
CA GLU A 158 -5.77 15.10 -7.20
C GLU A 158 -5.87 13.87 -8.10
N THR A 159 -4.84 13.02 -8.10
CA THR A 159 -4.84 11.76 -8.84
C THR A 159 -4.49 10.60 -7.93
N LEU A 160 -5.33 9.58 -7.91
CA LEU A 160 -5.16 8.38 -7.09
C LEU A 160 -4.88 7.21 -8.03
N PHE A 161 -3.84 6.42 -7.76
CA PHE A 161 -3.65 5.12 -8.39
C PHE A 161 -3.85 4.03 -7.35
N ILE A 162 -4.85 3.18 -7.55
CA ILE A 162 -5.27 2.15 -6.61
C ILE A 162 -4.94 0.81 -7.22
N GLY A 163 -3.91 0.15 -6.71
CA GLY A 163 -3.58 -1.22 -7.08
C GLY A 163 -4.72 -2.15 -6.72
N SER A 164 -5.11 -3.01 -7.65
CA SER A 164 -6.17 -4.01 -7.44
C SER A 164 -5.76 -5.33 -8.08
N ALA A 165 -6.08 -6.45 -7.44
CA ALA A 165 -5.97 -7.76 -8.06
C ALA A 165 -7.01 -7.95 -9.18
N ASN A 166 -8.11 -7.19 -9.15
CA ASN A 166 -9.18 -7.22 -10.15
C ASN A 166 -9.55 -5.78 -10.56
N PRO A 167 -8.70 -5.08 -11.32
CA PRO A 167 -8.88 -3.66 -11.62
C PRO A 167 -10.15 -3.37 -12.42
N THR A 168 -10.56 -4.27 -13.31
CA THR A 168 -11.83 -4.18 -14.06
C THR A 168 -13.05 -4.24 -13.13
N LYS A 169 -13.02 -5.11 -12.11
CA LYS A 169 -14.09 -5.22 -11.13
C LYS A 169 -14.20 -3.97 -10.25
N LEU A 170 -13.07 -3.37 -9.86
CA LEU A 170 -13.02 -2.11 -9.13
C LEU A 170 -13.58 -0.96 -9.97
N ALA A 171 -13.12 -0.80 -11.22
CA ALA A 171 -13.62 0.23 -12.13
C ALA A 171 -15.14 0.08 -12.39
N ALA A 172 -15.61 -1.15 -12.60
CA ALA A 172 -17.04 -1.42 -12.76
C ALA A 172 -17.84 -1.12 -11.48
N ALA A 173 -17.27 -1.31 -10.29
CA ALA A 173 -17.92 -0.96 -9.04
C ALA A 173 -18.05 0.56 -8.86
N ILE A 174 -17.01 1.32 -9.21
CA ILE A 174 -17.05 2.80 -9.23
C ILE A 174 -18.14 3.27 -10.21
N ALA A 175 -18.14 2.74 -11.44
CA ALA A 175 -19.14 3.08 -12.45
C ALA A 175 -20.58 2.77 -11.98
N ARG A 176 -20.80 1.62 -11.35
CA ARG A 176 -22.12 1.26 -10.77
C ARG A 176 -22.54 2.19 -9.64
N ALA A 177 -21.62 2.55 -8.75
CA ALA A 177 -21.91 3.44 -7.63
C ALA A 177 -22.32 4.84 -8.14
N ILE A 178 -21.59 5.38 -9.12
CA ILE A 178 -21.91 6.66 -9.76
C ILE A 178 -23.26 6.59 -10.49
N LYS A 179 -23.50 5.54 -11.30
CA LYS A 179 -24.76 5.37 -12.04
C LYS A 179 -25.98 5.27 -11.11
N LYS A 180 -25.86 4.52 -10.01
CA LYS A 180 -26.95 4.28 -9.07
C LYS A 180 -27.34 5.53 -8.27
N ARG A 181 -26.43 6.49 -8.14
CA ARG A 181 -26.71 7.80 -7.54
C ARG A 181 -27.64 8.66 -8.41
N GLY A 182 -27.57 8.51 -9.74
CA GLY A 182 -28.25 9.40 -10.68
C GLY A 182 -27.58 10.79 -10.76
N PRO A 183 -27.80 11.57 -11.84
CA PRO A 183 -27.42 12.98 -11.85
C PRO A 183 -28.21 13.70 -10.75
N ALA A 184 -27.51 14.50 -9.94
CA ALA A 184 -28.14 15.44 -9.02
C ALA A 184 -28.76 16.60 -9.80
#